data_AF-A0A8C0PGG8-F1
#
_entry.id   AF-A0A8C0PGG8-F1
#
_cell.length_a   1.000
_cell.length_b   1.000
_cell.length_c   1.000
_cell.angle_alpha   90.00
_cell.angle_beta   90.00
_cell.angle_gamma   90.00
#
_symmetry.space_group_name_H-M   'P 1'
#
loop_
_entity.id
_entity.type
_entity.pdbx_description
1 polymer ?
#
loop_
_entity_poly.entity_id
_entity_poly.type
_entity_poly.pdbx_seq_one_letter_code
_entity_poly.pdbx_strand_id
1 'polypeptide(L)'
;MAGYTPDEKLRLQQLQQLRRRWLKDQELSPWEPVLPPQRVWPMEKFWNKFLRDQTPWKNVIYKVYRHSIFAFTHVLIPAWIVHYYIKYHMNAKPYAIVERKPRIFPGDIILETGEVIPPMKEFPDQHH
;
A
#
# COMPACT_ATOMS: atom_id res chain seq x y z
N MET A 1 51.19 37.29 -25.00
CA MET A 1 50.40 36.31 -24.22
C MET A 1 51.36 35.23 -23.76
N ALA A 2 51.97 35.42 -22.59
CA ALA A 2 52.98 34.48 -22.12
C ALA A 2 52.30 33.18 -21.71
N GLY A 3 52.61 32.10 -22.42
CA GLY A 3 52.17 30.76 -22.05
C GLY A 3 52.93 30.24 -20.83
N TYR A 4 52.58 29.02 -20.41
CA TYR A 4 53.19 28.36 -19.26
C TYR A 4 54.72 28.29 -19.33
N THR A 5 55.37 28.54 -18.21
CA THR A 5 56.81 28.31 -18.02
C THR A 5 57.11 26.80 -18.10
N PRO A 6 58.35 26.37 -18.44
CA PRO A 6 58.68 24.96 -18.54
C PRO A 6 58.41 24.19 -17.23
N ASP A 7 58.64 24.80 -16.08
CA ASP A 7 58.39 24.19 -14.77
C ASP A 7 56.89 24.01 -14.49
N GLU A 8 56.06 24.98 -14.88
CA GLU A 8 54.60 24.89 -14.78
C GLU A 8 54.06 23.76 -15.67
N LYS A 9 54.60 23.61 -16.88
CA LYS A 9 54.22 22.52 -17.79
C LYS A 9 54.58 21.16 -17.19
N LEU A 10 55.79 21.03 -16.65
CA LEU A 10 56.24 19.80 -16.00
C LEU A 10 55.36 19.45 -14.80
N ARG A 11 55.02 20.44 -13.98
CA ARG A 11 54.11 20.28 -12.83
C ARG A 11 52.70 19.86 -13.26
N LEU A 12 52.13 20.49 -14.28
CA LEU A 12 50.80 20.15 -14.79
C LEU A 12 50.76 18.73 -15.35
N GLN A 13 51.81 18.30 -16.05
CA GLN A 13 51.92 16.94 -16.57
C GLN A 13 52.02 15.91 -15.43
N GLN A 14 52.79 16.19 -14.38
CA GLN A 14 52.86 15.35 -13.19
C GLN A 14 51.50 15.24 -12.49
N LEU A 15 50.79 16.35 -12.29
CA LEU A 15 49.45 16.36 -11.69
C LEU A 15 48.43 15.60 -12.54
N GLN A 16 48.48 15.74 -13.87
CA GLN A 16 47.61 14.99 -14.78
C GLN A 16 47.87 13.47 -14.69
N GLN A 17 49.13 13.04 -14.60
CA GLN A 17 49.45 11.62 -14.44
C GLN A 17 48.93 11.06 -13.11
N LEU A 18 49.12 11.80 -12.01
CA LEU A 18 48.57 11.42 -10.70
C LEU A 18 47.04 11.37 -10.73
N ARG A 19 46.39 12.35 -11.36
CA ARG A 19 44.93 12.39 -11.48
C ARG A 19 44.38 11.21 -12.29
N ARG A 20 45.04 10.83 -13.38
CA ARG A 20 44.62 9.66 -14.19
C ARG A 20 44.75 8.35 -13.42
N ARG A 21 45.82 8.19 -12.62
CA ARG A 21 45.98 7.02 -11.74
C ARG A 21 44.92 7.00 -10.65
N TRP A 22 44.70 8.13 -9.97
CA TRP A 22 43.64 8.24 -8.97
C TRP A 22 42.26 7.90 -9.53
N LEU A 23 41.90 8.42 -10.71
CA LEU A 23 40.63 8.11 -11.36
C LEU A 23 40.51 6.63 -11.72
N LYS A 24 41.61 5.99 -12.13
CA LYS A 24 41.66 4.55 -12.38
C LYS A 24 41.50 3.75 -11.09
N ASP A 25 42.06 4.21 -9.98
CA ASP A 25 41.94 3.56 -8.67
C ASP A 25 40.53 3.71 -8.06
N GLN A 26 39.69 4.61 -8.59
CA GLN A 26 38.27 4.73 -8.23
C GLN A 26 37.38 3.74 -9.01
N GLU A 27 37.90 3.05 -10.02
CA GLU A 27 37.15 1.98 -10.69
C GLU A 27 37.00 0.81 -9.71
N LEU A 28 35.80 0.68 -9.15
CA LEU A 28 35.49 -0.39 -8.21
C LEU A 28 35.44 -1.73 -8.95
N SER A 29 36.06 -2.73 -8.35
CA SER A 29 35.96 -4.10 -8.83
C SER A 29 34.55 -4.66 -8.59
N PRO A 30 34.08 -5.66 -9.37
CA PRO A 30 32.78 -6.29 -9.15
C PRO A 30 32.61 -6.94 -7.77
N TRP A 31 33.71 -7.17 -7.03
CA TRP A 31 33.73 -7.83 -5.74
C TRP A 31 33.70 -6.80 -4.62
N GLU A 32 32.51 -6.46 -4.17
CA GLU A 32 32.32 -5.66 -2.97
C GLU A 32 31.95 -6.57 -1.79
N PRO A 33 32.42 -6.26 -0.57
CA PRO A 33 31.97 -6.97 0.63
C PRO A 33 30.49 -6.68 0.88
N VAL A 34 29.62 -7.63 0.54
CA VAL A 34 28.18 -7.54 0.82
C VAL A 34 27.90 -8.05 2.22
N LEU A 35 26.99 -7.37 2.93
CA LEU A 35 26.47 -7.86 4.20
C LEU A 35 25.84 -9.26 4.03
N PRO A 36 25.94 -10.14 5.04
CA PRO A 36 25.28 -11.44 4.96
C PRO A 36 23.77 -11.27 4.77
N PRO A 37 23.12 -12.14 4.00
CA PRO A 37 21.70 -12.03 3.73
C PRO A 37 20.89 -12.17 5.01
N GLN A 38 19.87 -11.32 5.18
CA GLN A 38 18.99 -11.38 6.34
C GLN A 38 18.19 -12.70 6.35
N ARG A 39 17.98 -13.26 7.55
CA ARG A 39 17.24 -14.51 7.72
C ARG A 39 15.77 -14.29 7.36
N VAL A 40 15.35 -14.85 6.22
CA VAL A 40 13.95 -14.86 5.78
C VAL A 40 13.11 -15.85 6.59
N TRP A 41 11.81 -15.57 6.70
CA TRP A 41 10.89 -16.46 7.41
C TRP A 41 10.70 -17.78 6.64
N PRO A 42 10.44 -18.94 7.29
CA PRO A 42 10.34 -20.23 6.59
C PRO A 42 9.34 -20.26 5.43
N MET A 43 8.21 -19.56 5.55
CA MET A 43 7.23 -19.46 4.45
C MET A 43 7.73 -18.59 3.29
N GLU A 44 8.45 -17.51 3.57
CA GLU A 44 9.08 -16.71 2.51
C GLU A 44 10.15 -17.53 1.79
N LYS A 45 10.92 -18.33 2.53
CA LYS A 45 11.88 -19.28 1.95
C LYS A 45 11.18 -20.30 1.03
N PHE A 46 10.02 -20.80 1.45
CA PHE A 46 9.19 -21.68 0.62
C PHE A 46 8.73 -20.97 -0.67
N TRP A 47 8.16 -19.78 -0.56
CA TRP A 47 7.70 -19.02 -1.73
C TRP A 47 8.85 -18.66 -2.68
N ASN A 48 9.99 -18.24 -2.15
CA ASN A 48 11.19 -17.95 -2.94
C ASN A 48 11.68 -19.19 -3.69
N LYS A 49 11.63 -20.38 -3.05
CA LYS A 49 11.97 -21.65 -3.72
C LYS A 49 10.93 -22.04 -4.76
N PHE A 50 9.64 -21.88 -4.46
CA PHE A 50 8.54 -22.22 -5.35
C PHE A 50 8.55 -21.37 -6.62
N LEU A 51 8.83 -20.07 -6.50
CA LEU A 51 8.88 -19.08 -7.58
C LEU A 51 10.19 -19.09 -8.39
N ARG A 52 11.18 -19.91 -8.00
CA ARG A 52 12.50 -19.94 -8.64
C ARG A 52 12.45 -20.22 -10.15
N ASP A 53 11.51 -21.06 -10.57
CA ASP A 53 11.36 -21.45 -11.99
C ASP A 53 10.62 -20.38 -12.83
N GLN A 54 10.17 -19.28 -12.21
CA GLN A 54 9.49 -18.13 -12.83
C GLN A 54 8.29 -18.47 -13.74
N THR A 55 7.61 -19.60 -13.51
CA THR A 55 6.46 -19.96 -14.34
C THR A 55 5.28 -19.00 -14.09
N PRO A 56 4.54 -18.60 -15.14
CA PRO A 56 3.52 -17.56 -15.04
C PRO A 56 2.38 -17.94 -14.09
N TRP A 57 1.96 -19.22 -14.06
CA TRP A 57 0.90 -19.67 -13.17
C TRP A 57 1.28 -19.59 -11.67
N LYS A 58 2.55 -19.85 -11.32
CA LYS A 58 3.02 -19.75 -9.93
C LYS A 58 3.00 -18.29 -9.46
N ASN A 59 3.34 -17.35 -10.35
CA ASN A 59 3.25 -15.92 -10.06
C ASN A 59 1.81 -15.47 -9.82
N VAL A 60 0.83 -16.00 -10.56
CA VAL A 60 -0.59 -15.70 -10.33
C VAL A 60 -1.03 -16.18 -8.95
N ILE A 61 -0.69 -17.41 -8.56
CA ILE A 61 -1.03 -17.93 -7.23
C ILE A 61 -0.39 -17.09 -6.13
N TYR A 62 0.89 -16.76 -6.25
CA TYR A 62 1.57 -15.93 -5.27
C TYR A 62 0.95 -14.54 -5.15
N LYS A 63 0.53 -13.92 -6.27
CA LYS A 63 -0.19 -12.66 -6.26
C LYS A 63 -1.51 -12.77 -5.48
N VAL A 64 -2.31 -13.81 -5.76
CA VAL A 64 -3.59 -14.04 -5.04
C VAL A 64 -3.34 -14.23 -3.54
N TYR A 65 -2.36 -15.07 -3.17
CA TYR A 65 -1.97 -15.28 -1.78
C TYR A 65 -1.58 -13.96 -1.08
N ARG A 66 -0.73 -13.14 -1.72
CA ARG A 66 -0.29 -11.87 -1.16
C ARG A 66 -1.44 -10.88 -1.00
N HIS A 67 -2.34 -10.79 -1.98
CA HIS A 67 -3.54 -9.94 -1.87
C HIS A 67 -4.49 -10.46 -0.79
N SER A 68 -4.62 -11.77 -0.63
CA SER A 68 -5.43 -12.37 0.43
C SER A 68 -4.90 -12.03 1.82
N ILE A 69 -3.57 -12.12 2.02
CA ILE A 69 -2.95 -11.72 3.30
C ILE A 69 -3.12 -10.23 3.54
N PHE A 70 -2.94 -9.40 2.51
CA PHE A 70 -3.15 -7.97 2.62
C PHE A 70 -4.59 -7.64 3.04
N ALA A 71 -5.59 -8.21 2.37
CA ALA A 71 -6.99 -8.01 2.72
C ALA A 71 -7.29 -8.46 4.15
N PHE A 72 -6.76 -9.61 4.58
CA PHE A 72 -6.97 -10.10 5.94
C PHE A 72 -6.35 -9.15 6.99
N THR A 73 -5.09 -8.80 6.80
CA THR A 73 -4.30 -8.02 7.78
C THR A 73 -4.67 -6.54 7.82
N HIS A 74 -4.95 -5.92 6.68
CA HIS A 74 -5.17 -4.47 6.57
C HIS A 74 -6.64 -4.08 6.50
N VAL A 75 -7.56 -5.00 6.16
CA VAL A 75 -8.99 -4.70 6.07
C VAL A 75 -9.76 -5.43 7.15
N LEU A 76 -9.64 -6.75 7.19
CA LEU A 76 -10.52 -7.58 8.01
C LEU A 76 -10.20 -7.47 9.51
N ILE A 77 -8.92 -7.53 9.91
CA ILE A 77 -8.52 -7.34 11.31
C ILE A 77 -8.91 -5.94 11.82
N PRO A 78 -8.56 -4.83 11.14
CA PRO A 78 -8.97 -3.49 11.60
C PRO A 78 -10.49 -3.31 11.61
N ALA A 79 -11.21 -3.82 10.62
CA ALA A 79 -12.67 -3.75 10.60
C ALA A 79 -13.30 -4.46 11.80
N TRP A 80 -12.80 -5.64 12.19
CA TRP A 80 -13.24 -6.34 13.39
C TRP A 80 -12.93 -5.56 14.68
N ILE A 81 -11.74 -4.95 14.77
CA ILE A 81 -11.36 -4.12 15.93
C ILE A 81 -12.29 -2.91 16.04
N VAL A 82 -12.53 -2.19 14.94
CA VAL A 82 -13.43 -1.03 14.90
C VAL A 82 -14.86 -1.45 15.24
N HIS A 83 -15.35 -2.56 14.67
CA HIS A 83 -16.68 -3.07 14.98
C HIS A 83 -16.82 -3.43 16.46
N TYR A 84 -15.83 -4.10 17.04
CA TYR A 84 -15.79 -4.40 18.47
C TYR A 84 -15.80 -3.14 19.33
N TYR A 85 -15.02 -2.13 18.94
CA TYR A 85 -14.96 -0.85 19.63
C TYR A 85 -16.32 -0.12 19.60
N ILE A 86 -16.95 -0.03 18.43
CA ILE A 86 -18.29 0.56 18.26
C ILE A 86 -19.30 -0.17 19.15
N LYS A 87 -19.31 -1.52 19.08
CA LYS A 87 -20.28 -2.36 19.79
C LYS A 87 -20.21 -2.22 21.31
N TYR A 88 -19.01 -2.19 21.90
CA TYR A 88 -18.85 -2.24 23.35
C TYR A 88 -18.47 -0.92 24.00
N HIS A 89 -17.84 0.02 23.28
CA HIS A 89 -17.37 1.29 23.86
C HIS A 89 -18.21 2.48 23.43
N MET A 90 -18.65 2.54 22.17
CA MET A 90 -19.46 3.65 21.69
C MET A 90 -20.92 3.46 22.06
N ASN A 91 -21.52 2.30 21.76
CA ASN A 91 -22.94 2.06 22.10
C ASN A 91 -23.23 2.07 23.60
N ALA A 92 -22.24 1.84 24.46
CA ALA A 92 -22.38 1.94 25.90
C ALA A 92 -22.53 3.39 26.41
N LYS A 93 -22.16 4.39 25.58
CA LYS A 93 -22.24 5.81 25.93
C LYS A 93 -23.46 6.44 25.25
N PRO A 94 -24.36 7.11 26.00
CA PRO A 94 -25.52 7.76 25.40
C PRO A 94 -25.07 8.86 24.42
N TYR A 95 -25.76 8.96 23.27
CA TYR A 95 -25.47 9.92 22.19
C TYR A 95 -24.07 9.85 21.57
N ALA A 96 -23.29 8.78 21.81
CA ALA A 96 -22.00 8.61 21.15
C ALA A 96 -22.13 8.32 19.65
N ILE A 97 -23.23 7.68 19.25
CA ILE A 97 -23.60 7.46 17.84
C ILE A 97 -25.04 7.94 17.70
N VAL A 98 -25.24 8.99 16.91
CA VAL A 98 -26.57 9.55 16.61
C VAL A 98 -26.85 9.28 15.15
N GLU A 99 -27.76 8.34 14.89
CA GLU A 99 -28.19 8.03 13.54
C GLU A 99 -29.40 8.89 13.15
N ARG A 100 -29.42 9.34 11.89
CA ARG A 100 -30.62 9.99 11.34
C ARG A 100 -31.67 8.91 11.11
N LYS A 101 -32.89 9.15 11.62
CA LYS A 101 -34.03 8.25 11.39
C LYS A 101 -34.20 7.94 9.89
N PRO A 102 -34.51 6.68 9.51
CA PRO A 102 -34.69 6.31 8.12
C PRO A 102 -35.81 7.13 7.47
N ARG A 103 -35.71 7.33 6.15
CA ARG A 103 -36.80 7.96 5.38
C ARG A 103 -37.95 6.97 5.28
N ILE A 104 -39.14 7.52 5.39
CA ILE A 104 -40.37 6.76 5.47
C ILE A 104 -41.26 7.23 4.32
N PHE A 105 -41.82 6.30 3.55
CA PHE A 105 -42.68 6.58 2.41
C PHE A 105 -44.11 6.06 2.61
N PRO A 106 -45.09 6.66 1.92
CA PRO A 106 -46.47 6.17 1.88
C PRO A 106 -46.55 4.72 1.39
N GLY A 107 -47.23 3.86 2.15
CA GLY A 107 -47.31 2.42 1.89
C GLY A 107 -46.25 1.57 2.61
N ASP A 108 -45.24 2.18 3.25
CA ASP A 108 -44.27 1.43 4.06
C ASP A 108 -44.91 0.89 5.35
N ILE A 109 -44.34 -0.20 5.87
CA ILE A 109 -44.73 -0.83 7.14
C ILE A 109 -43.63 -0.59 8.16
N ILE A 110 -43.96 0.06 9.27
CA ILE A 110 -43.01 0.28 10.37
C ILE A 110 -42.81 -1.06 11.09
N LEU A 111 -41.61 -1.64 11.01
CA LEU A 111 -41.31 -2.97 11.59
C LEU A 111 -41.56 -3.04 13.11
N GLU A 112 -41.37 -1.95 13.82
CA GLU A 112 -41.51 -1.89 15.30
C GLU A 112 -42.97 -1.72 15.75
N THR A 113 -43.81 -1.06 14.94
CA THR A 113 -45.20 -0.71 15.31
C THR A 113 -46.24 -1.52 14.52
N GLY A 114 -45.85 -2.09 13.38
CA GLY A 114 -46.75 -2.77 12.45
C GLY A 114 -47.69 -1.83 11.68
N GLU A 115 -47.58 -0.52 11.88
CA GLU A 115 -48.41 0.48 11.22
C GLU A 115 -48.04 0.63 9.76
N VAL A 116 -49.08 0.53 8.90
CA VAL A 116 -48.96 0.77 7.46
C VAL A 116 -49.22 2.24 7.21
N ILE A 117 -48.31 2.88 6.50
CA ILE A 117 -48.39 4.31 6.27
C ILE A 117 -49.41 4.58 5.17
N PRO A 118 -50.36 5.51 5.39
CA PRO A 118 -51.41 5.76 4.44
C PRO A 118 -50.83 6.13 3.07
N PRO A 119 -51.38 5.57 1.97
CA PRO A 119 -50.94 5.90 0.63
C PRO A 119 -51.17 7.38 0.34
N MET A 120 -50.41 7.94 -0.61
CA MET A 120 -50.66 9.31 -1.06
C MET A 120 -52.06 9.41 -1.65
N LYS A 121 -52.69 10.57 -1.46
CA LYS A 121 -53.96 10.88 -2.14
C LYS A 121 -53.75 10.79 -3.66
N GLU A 122 -54.69 10.19 -4.36
CA GLU A 122 -54.67 10.11 -5.81
C GLU A 122 -54.53 11.52 -6.41
N PHE A 123 -53.51 11.70 -7.24
CA PHE A 123 -53.33 12.93 -7.98
C PHE A 123 -54.21 12.86 -9.24
N PRO A 124 -54.96 13.93 -9.57
CA PRO A 124 -55.68 13.97 -10.83
C PRO A 124 -54.64 13.95 -11.96
N ASP A 125 -54.58 12.85 -12.70
CA ASP A 125 -53.65 12.68 -13.81
C ASP A 125 -54.12 13.58 -14.96
N GLN A 126 -53.36 14.64 -15.25
CA GLN A 126 -53.64 15.58 -16.34
C GLN A 126 -52.99 15.14 -17.66
N HIS A 127 -52.34 13.98 -17.69
CA HIS A 127 -51.84 13.36 -18.91
C HIS A 127 -52.90 12.48 -19.54
N HIS A 128 -53.91 13.09 -20.15
CA HIS A 128 -54.58 12.68 -21.40
C HIS A 128 -55.60 13.73 -21.85
#